data_AF-A0A367LTK6-F1
#
_entry.id   AF-A0A367LTK6-F1
#
_cell.length_a   1.000
_cell.length_b   1.000
_cell.length_c   1.000
_cell.angle_alpha   90.00
_cell.angle_beta   90.00
_cell.angle_gamma   90.00
#
_symmetry.space_group_name_H-M   'P 1'
#
loop_
_entity.id
_entity.type
_entity.pdbx_description
1 polymer ?
#
loop_
_entity_poly.entity_id
_entity_poly.type
_entity_poly.pdbx_seq_one_letter_code
_entity_poly.pdbx_strand_id
1 'polypeptide(L)' 'GVLVADAGLSATGGAFDNRDGGSASGKAGVRVEVASLRNDQGGKLLSDGRLDLAANAVGNAGGRIAAKGDLQATVGSLAQ' A
#
# COMPACT_ATOMS: atom_id res chain seq x y z
N GLY A 1 7.70 -1.92 11.29
CA GLY A 1 7.22 -3.30 11.48
C GLY A 1 7.05 -3.98 10.14
N VAL A 2 6.90 -5.31 10.10
CA VAL A 2 6.77 -6.08 8.85
C VAL A 2 5.51 -6.94 8.90
N LEU A 3 4.65 -6.77 7.89
CA LEU A 3 3.45 -7.55 7.63
C LEU A 3 3.63 -8.28 6.31
N VAL A 4 3.61 -9.61 6.34
CA VAL A 4 3.70 -10.46 5.15
C VAL A 4 2.55 -11.45 5.18
N ALA A 5 1.76 -11.44 4.12
CA ALA A 5 0.75 -12.46 3.87
C ALA A 5 1.22 -13.36 2.73
N ASP A 6 1.30 -14.68 2.99
CA ASP A 6 1.51 -15.66 1.93
C ASP A 6 0.29 -15.76 1.01
N ALA A 7 -0.89 -15.44 1.54
CA ALA A 7 -2.10 -15.22 0.78
C ALA A 7 -2.19 -13.76 0.30
N GLY A 8 -3.40 -13.27 0.03
CA GLY A 8 -3.63 -11.85 -0.22
C GLY A 8 -3.56 -11.04 1.08
N LEU A 9 -3.12 -9.78 1.00
CA LEU A 9 -3.29 -8.78 2.06
C LEU A 9 -4.50 -7.91 1.73
N SER A 10 -5.44 -7.72 2.67
CA SER A 10 -6.56 -6.79 2.52
C SER A 10 -6.58 -5.82 3.69
N ALA A 11 -6.53 -4.52 3.41
CA ALA A 11 -6.65 -3.45 4.40
C ALA A 11 -7.80 -2.52 4.02
N THR A 12 -8.78 -2.38 4.90
CA THR A 12 -9.95 -1.52 4.69
C THR A 12 -10.16 -0.64 5.92
N GLY A 13 -10.47 0.66 5.76
CA GLY A 13 -10.78 1.52 6.89
C GLY A 13 -10.48 3.00 6.71
N GLY A 14 -10.20 3.70 7.82
CA GLY A 14 -9.95 5.14 7.81
C GLY A 14 -8.54 5.49 7.33
N ALA A 15 -7.52 5.17 8.12
CA ALA A 15 -6.13 5.45 7.79
C ALA A 15 -5.29 4.17 7.86
N PHE A 16 -4.46 3.95 6.84
CA PHE A 16 -3.43 2.92 6.88
C PHE A 16 -2.05 3.57 7.01
N ASP A 17 -1.40 3.31 8.14
CA ASP A 17 -0.06 3.80 8.44
C ASP A 17 0.99 2.71 8.20
N ASN A 18 1.87 2.97 7.25
CA ASN A 18 2.99 2.13 6.87
C ASN A 18 4.29 2.93 6.74
N ARG A 19 4.42 4.06 7.46
CA ARG A 19 5.60 4.91 7.43
C ARG A 19 6.78 4.33 8.22
N ASP A 20 7.86 5.10 8.34
CA ASP A 20 9.03 4.81 9.19
C ASP A 20 9.66 3.43 8.90
N GLY A 21 9.81 3.11 7.61
CA GLY A 21 10.33 1.82 7.18
C GLY A 21 9.36 0.63 7.37
N GLY A 22 8.07 0.90 7.59
CA GLY A 22 7.01 -0.10 7.57
C GLY A 22 7.00 -0.88 6.26
N SER A 23 6.73 -2.19 6.34
CA SER A 23 6.62 -3.03 5.16
C SER A 23 5.36 -3.88 5.24
N ALA A 24 4.48 -3.71 4.26
CA ALA A 24 3.26 -4.48 4.08
C ALA A 24 3.32 -5.18 2.71
N SER A 25 3.22 -6.51 2.71
CA SER A 25 3.32 -7.28 1.48
C SER A 25 2.41 -8.50 1.42
N GLY A 26 1.96 -8.83 0.21
CA GLY A 26 1.11 -10.00 -0.06
C GLY A 26 1.57 -10.76 -1.30
N LYS A 27 1.72 -12.09 -1.19
CA LYS A 27 2.23 -12.91 -2.31
C LYS A 27 1.17 -13.14 -3.40
N ALA A 28 -0.08 -13.41 -3.01
CA ALA A 28 -1.16 -13.65 -3.98
C ALA A 28 -1.76 -12.33 -4.55
N GLY A 29 -1.60 -11.23 -3.83
CA GLY A 29 -2.19 -9.94 -4.17
C GLY A 29 -2.25 -9.02 -2.95
N VAL A 30 -2.52 -7.73 -3.19
CA VAL A 30 -2.75 -6.76 -2.13
C VAL A 30 -3.95 -5.90 -2.51
N ARG A 31 -4.88 -5.69 -1.57
CA ARG A 31 -5.99 -4.75 -1.69
C ARG A 31 -5.96 -3.76 -0.54
N VAL A 32 -5.96 -2.47 -0.86
CA VAL A 32 -5.99 -1.39 0.13
C VAL A 32 -7.11 -0.43 -0.25
N GLU A 33 -8.12 -0.32 0.61
CA GLU A 33 -9.26 0.58 0.45
C GLU A 33 -9.42 1.44 1.70
N VAL A 34 -8.82 2.63 1.70
CA VAL A 34 -8.74 3.48 2.90
C VAL A 34 -8.99 4.94 2.59
N ALA A 35 -9.42 5.74 3.56
CA ALA A 35 -9.51 7.19 3.34
C ALA A 35 -8.12 7.82 3.15
N SER A 36 -7.11 7.38 3.91
CA SER A 36 -5.72 7.84 3.74
C SER A 36 -4.69 6.73 3.88
N LEU A 37 -3.68 6.75 3.01
CA LEU A 37 -2.51 5.89 3.06
C LEU A 37 -1.27 6.73 3.37
N ARG A 38 -0.58 6.43 4.46
CA ARG A 38 0.73 7.00 4.82
C ARG A 38 1.80 5.95 4.60
N ASN A 39 2.42 5.98 3.43
CA ASN A 39 3.53 5.12 3.02
C ASN A 39 4.82 5.93 2.83
N ASP A 40 4.89 7.13 3.44
CA ASP A 40 6.05 8.02 3.42
C ASP A 40 7.19 7.49 4.30
N GLN A 41 8.33 8.20 4.31
CA GLN A 41 9.44 7.92 5.24
C GLN A 41 9.96 6.47 5.18
N GLY A 42 10.16 5.95 3.96
CA GLY A 42 10.69 4.61 3.73
C GLY A 42 9.66 3.48 3.80
N GLY A 43 8.37 3.80 3.90
CA GLY A 43 7.28 2.83 3.83
C GLY A 43 7.26 2.00 2.55
N LYS A 44 6.84 0.74 2.65
CA LYS A 44 6.82 -0.22 1.54
C LYS A 44 5.49 -0.95 1.48
N LEU A 45 4.70 -0.73 0.43
CA LEU A 45 3.51 -1.50 0.11
C LEU A 45 3.80 -2.30 -1.16
N LEU A 46 3.95 -3.62 -1.03
CA LEU A 46 4.47 -4.50 -2.08
C LEU A 46 3.51 -5.65 -2.38
N SER A 47 3.27 -5.95 -3.65
CA SER A 47 2.57 -7.18 -4.04
C SER A 47 3.40 -8.01 -5.00
N ASP A 48 3.46 -9.33 -4.78
CA ASP A 48 3.97 -10.25 -5.81
C ASP A 48 2.89 -10.61 -6.84
N GLY A 49 1.61 -10.36 -6.52
CA GLY A 49 0.48 -10.44 -7.44
C GLY A 49 0.00 -9.06 -7.88
N ARG A 50 -1.32 -8.92 -8.06
CA ARG A 50 -1.98 -7.65 -8.36
C ARG A 50 -2.11 -6.79 -7.09
N LEU A 51 -1.89 -5.48 -7.23
CA LEU A 51 -2.17 -4.49 -6.19
C LEU A 51 -3.34 -3.60 -6.62
N ASP A 52 -4.43 -3.66 -5.86
CA ASP A 52 -5.56 -2.74 -5.94
C ASP A 52 -5.46 -1.71 -4.80
N LEU A 53 -5.31 -0.43 -5.15
CA LEU A 53 -5.23 0.67 -4.19
C LEU A 53 -6.34 1.69 -4.47
N ALA A 54 -7.25 1.87 -3.52
CA ALA A 54 -8.24 2.95 -3.51
C ALA A 54 -8.02 3.81 -2.27
N ALA A 55 -7.68 5.08 -2.47
CA ALA A 55 -7.55 6.02 -1.36
C ALA A 55 -7.84 7.47 -1.73
N ASN A 56 -8.42 8.25 -0.81
CA ASN A 56 -8.66 9.67 -1.07
C ASN A 56 -7.35 10.47 -1.01
N ALA A 57 -6.41 10.08 -0.14
CA ALA A 57 -5.10 10.70 -0.03
C ALA A 57 -4.00 9.65 0.15
N VAL A 58 -2.92 9.78 -0.61
CA VAL A 58 -1.73 8.92 -0.52
C VAL A 58 -0.49 9.77 -0.30
N GLY A 59 0.21 9.53 0.81
CA GLY A 59 1.58 9.97 1.02
C GLY A 59 2.55 8.83 0.70
N ASN A 60 3.42 9.03 -0.27
CA ASN A 60 4.46 8.08 -0.68
C ASN A 60 5.84 8.75 -0.84
N ALA A 61 6.04 9.93 -0.25
CA ALA A 61 7.31 10.65 -0.30
C ALA A 61 8.43 9.86 0.39
N GLY A 62 9.44 9.47 -0.39
CA GLY A 62 10.51 8.57 0.06
C GLY A 62 10.03 7.14 0.37
N GLY A 63 8.80 6.81 -0.03
CA GLY A 63 8.16 5.51 0.10
C GLY A 63 8.20 4.71 -1.19
N ARG A 64 7.70 3.47 -1.12
CA ARG A 64 7.54 2.60 -2.29
C ARG A 64 6.19 1.90 -2.27
N ILE A 65 5.41 2.08 -3.33
CA ILE A 65 4.23 1.29 -3.65
C ILE A 65 4.55 0.56 -4.96
N ALA A 66 4.48 -0.77 -4.96
CA ALA A 66 4.83 -1.56 -6.15
C ALA A 66 4.08 -2.90 -6.19
N ALA A 67 3.82 -3.37 -7.41
CA ALA A 67 3.34 -4.71 -7.69
C ALA A 67 4.26 -5.38 -8.71
N LYS A 68 4.46 -6.70 -8.60
CA LYS A 68 5.05 -7.51 -9.67
C LYS A 68 4.01 -7.83 -10.76
N GLY A 69 2.74 -7.98 -10.36
CA GLY A 69 1.61 -8.00 -11.28
C GLY A 69 1.06 -6.61 -11.56
N ASP A 70 -0.21 -6.53 -11.96
CA ASP A 70 -0.86 -5.24 -12.26
C ASP A 70 -0.96 -4.36 -11.02
N LEU A 71 -0.76 -3.06 -11.21
CA LEU A 71 -1.05 -2.03 -10.23
C LEU A 71 -2.24 -1.21 -10.72
N GLN A 72 -3.38 -1.31 -10.03
CA GLN A 72 -4.52 -0.43 -10.24
C GLN A 72 -4.66 0.49 -9.04
N ALA A 73 -4.56 1.80 -9.29
CA ALA A 73 -4.63 2.82 -8.25
C ALA A 73 -5.70 3.87 -8.59
N THR A 74 -6.70 4.00 -7.72
CA THR A 74 -7.67 5.08 -7.72
C THR A 74 -7.35 5.99 -6.54
N VAL A 75 -6.66 7.10 -6.81
CA VAL A 75 -6.18 8.02 -5.78
C VAL A 75 -6.75 9.41 -5.99
N GLY A 76 -7.25 10.03 -4.91
CA GLY A 76 -7.75 11.40 -4.96
C GLY A 76 -6.60 12.41 -5.02
N SER A 77 -5.69 12.33 -4.06
CA SER A 77 -4.42 13.08 -4.05
C SER A 77 -3.22 12.17 -3.80
N LEU A 78 -2.09 12.54 -4.38
CA LEU A 78 -0.81 11.85 -4.22
C LEU A 78 0.28 12.87 -3.88
N ALA A 79 0.89 12.71 -2.72
CA ALA A 79 2.14 13.36 -2.35
C ALA A 79 3.27 12.33 -2.53
N GLN A 80 4.22 12.61 -3.41
CA GLN A 80 5.28 11.68 -3.82
C GLN A 80 6.67 12.33 -3.69
#